data_AF-A0A093YU60-F1
#
_entry.id   AF-A0A093YU60-F1
#
_cell.length_a   1.000
_cell.length_b   1.000
_cell.length_c   1.000
_cell.angle_alpha   90.00
_cell.angle_beta   90.00
_cell.angle_gamma   90.00
#
_symmetry.space_group_name_H-M   'P 1'
#
loop_
_entity.id
_entity.type
_entity.pdbx_description
1 polymer ?
#
loop_
_entity_poly.entity_id
_entity_poly.type
_entity_poly.pdbx_seq_one_letter_code
_entity_poly.pdbx_strand_id
1 'polypeptide(L)'
;MGSTERDTVIDDSEDDPIQASYDVYIKPQWEDGRQLYILQFPNRPSREDYSSTNASLPIELRIKPKAGLVELDVPLDPWTNYDRTKGVQWGEAMRKSNAAKSNTGTAGGQGGSHGLAGGFGIGGVAPGPGRGRQVQEDSLAVQQEILDDFSGGITQQRVLTKQTLGGQEGSTTSEPCG
;
A
#
# COMPACT_ATOMS: atom_id res chain seq x y z
N MET A 1 -7.05 -9.67 -67.95
CA MET A 1 -8.28 -10.00 -67.21
C MET A 1 -8.15 -9.33 -65.85
N GLY A 2 -8.86 -8.22 -65.66
CA GLY A 2 -8.66 -7.30 -64.53
C GLY A 2 -9.30 -7.82 -63.24
N SER A 3 -8.57 -7.66 -62.14
CA SER A 3 -9.02 -7.96 -60.78
C SER A 3 -10.10 -6.97 -60.36
N THR A 4 -11.30 -7.46 -60.04
CA THR A 4 -12.37 -6.66 -59.46
C THR A 4 -12.08 -6.45 -57.97
N GLU A 5 -11.68 -5.24 -57.61
CA GLU A 5 -11.65 -4.76 -56.23
C GLU A 5 -13.09 -4.73 -55.71
N ARG A 6 -13.34 -5.39 -54.58
CA ARG A 6 -14.63 -5.30 -53.89
C ARG A 6 -14.67 -3.98 -53.15
N ASP A 7 -15.32 -2.99 -53.75
CA ASP A 7 -15.69 -1.76 -53.08
C ASP A 7 -16.78 -2.09 -52.05
N THR A 8 -16.43 -2.09 -50.76
CA THR A 8 -17.40 -2.25 -49.68
C THR A 8 -18.15 -0.95 -49.52
N VAL A 9 -19.33 -0.87 -50.14
CA VAL A 9 -20.29 0.21 -49.90
C VAL A 9 -20.71 0.12 -48.43
N ILE A 10 -20.24 1.06 -47.61
CA ILE A 10 -20.74 1.27 -46.26
C ILE A 10 -22.13 1.90 -46.43
N ASP A 11 -23.16 1.16 -46.03
CA ASP A 11 -24.53 1.62 -46.05
C ASP A 11 -24.77 2.55 -44.85
N ASP A 12 -24.69 3.86 -45.08
CA ASP A 12 -24.93 4.91 -44.07
C ASP A 12 -26.38 4.89 -43.51
N SER A 13 -27.27 4.01 -44.01
CA SER A 13 -28.64 3.88 -43.54
C SER A 13 -28.84 2.91 -42.36
N GLU A 14 -27.78 2.22 -41.93
CA GLU A 14 -27.77 1.38 -40.72
C GLU A 14 -27.11 2.05 -39.49
N ASP A 15 -26.87 3.36 -39.52
CA ASP A 15 -26.28 4.08 -38.37
C ASP A 15 -27.34 4.42 -37.31
N ASP A 16 -27.14 3.95 -36.07
CA ASP A 16 -28.06 4.19 -34.96
C ASP A 16 -28.18 5.70 -34.64
N PRO A 17 -29.39 6.21 -34.33
CA PRO A 17 -29.59 7.63 -34.08
C PRO A 17 -28.87 8.09 -32.81
N ILE A 18 -28.14 9.22 -32.92
CA ILE A 18 -27.49 9.87 -31.78
C ILE A 18 -28.56 10.35 -30.78
N GLN A 19 -28.59 9.76 -29.59
CA GLN A 19 -29.53 10.19 -28.53
C GLN A 19 -29.05 11.42 -27.76
N ALA A 20 -27.74 11.62 -27.64
CA ALA A 20 -27.16 12.74 -26.91
C ALA A 20 -25.72 13.03 -27.37
N SER A 21 -25.36 14.32 -27.36
CA SER A 21 -24.01 14.81 -27.59
C SER A 21 -23.51 15.51 -26.33
N TYR A 22 -22.26 15.26 -25.96
CA TYR A 22 -21.63 15.83 -24.77
C TYR A 22 -20.32 16.53 -25.14
N ASP A 23 -20.12 17.73 -24.62
CA ASP A 23 -18.85 18.44 -24.76
C ASP A 23 -17.80 17.83 -23.82
N VAL A 24 -16.69 17.37 -24.39
CA VAL A 24 -15.56 16.81 -23.63
C VAL A 24 -14.48 17.89 -23.49
N TYR A 25 -14.21 18.27 -22.25
CA TYR A 25 -13.18 19.26 -21.92
C TYR A 25 -11.90 18.58 -21.44
N ILE A 26 -10.78 18.88 -22.10
CA ILE A 26 -9.46 18.46 -21.64
C ILE A 26 -8.93 19.55 -20.70
N LYS A 27 -8.57 19.16 -19.47
CA LYS A 27 -7.91 20.09 -18.54
C LYS A 27 -6.53 20.43 -19.09
N PRO A 28 -6.10 21.71 -19.06
CA PRO A 28 -4.74 22.07 -19.44
C PRO A 28 -3.75 21.26 -18.62
N GLN A 29 -2.58 20.99 -19.20
CA GLN A 29 -1.51 20.26 -18.54
C GLN A 29 -1.27 20.90 -17.17
N TRP A 30 -1.23 20.07 -16.13
CA TRP A 30 -1.08 20.60 -14.78
C TRP A 30 0.22 21.42 -14.70
N GLU A 31 0.19 22.53 -13.96
CA GLU A 31 1.39 23.33 -13.68
C GLU A 31 2.58 22.43 -13.31
N ASP A 32 3.78 22.80 -13.77
CA ASP A 32 5.01 22.04 -13.57
C ASP A 32 5.14 21.56 -12.12
N GLY A 33 5.03 20.23 -11.92
CA GLY A 33 5.20 19.58 -10.61
C GLY A 33 3.96 18.92 -10.01
N ARG A 34 2.76 19.04 -10.60
CA ARG A 34 1.58 18.29 -10.12
C ARG A 34 1.51 16.90 -10.75
N GLN A 35 1.29 15.88 -9.92
CA GLN A 35 1.22 14.48 -10.33
C GLN A 35 -0.11 13.87 -9.88
N LEU A 36 -0.81 13.18 -10.78
CA LEU A 36 -2.03 12.44 -10.49
C LEU A 36 -1.70 10.94 -10.42
N TYR A 37 -1.97 10.34 -9.26
CA TYR A 37 -1.79 8.90 -9.05
C TYR A 37 -3.15 8.21 -8.93
N ILE A 38 -3.29 7.07 -9.59
CA ILE A 38 -4.45 6.18 -9.45
C ILE A 38 -3.97 4.93 -8.72
N LEU A 39 -4.47 4.73 -7.50
CA LEU A 39 -4.16 3.55 -6.70
C LEU A 39 -5.29 2.53 -6.87
N GLN A 40 -4.95 1.36 -7.39
CA GLN A 40 -5.90 0.27 -7.59
C GLN A 40 -5.63 -0.86 -6.60
N PHE A 41 -6.70 -1.39 -5.99
CA PHE A 41 -6.62 -2.44 -4.99
C PHE A 41 -7.42 -3.68 -5.44
N PRO A 42 -6.86 -4.56 -6.28
CA PRO A 42 -7.59 -5.69 -6.86
C PRO A 42 -8.13 -6.68 -5.81
N ASN A 43 -7.45 -6.79 -4.67
CA ASN A 43 -7.82 -7.71 -3.60
C ASN A 43 -8.97 -7.20 -2.72
N ARG A 44 -9.57 -6.05 -3.05
CA ARG A 44 -10.58 -5.41 -2.21
C ARG A 44 -11.82 -5.07 -3.04
N PRO A 45 -13.01 -5.54 -2.65
CA PRO A 45 -14.23 -5.24 -3.39
C PRO A 45 -14.61 -3.77 -3.25
N SER A 46 -15.32 -3.22 -4.23
CA SER A 46 -15.72 -1.80 -4.25
C SER A 46 -16.59 -1.36 -3.06
N ARG A 47 -17.31 -2.30 -2.44
CA ARG A 47 -18.15 -2.04 -1.25
C ARG A 47 -17.33 -1.83 0.03
N GLU A 48 -16.12 -2.36 0.08
CA GLU A 48 -15.23 -2.25 1.22
C GLU A 48 -14.12 -1.24 0.90
N ASP A 49 -14.41 -0.09 0.33
CA ASP A 49 -13.38 0.89 0.00
C ASP A 49 -12.58 1.37 1.24
N TYR A 50 -11.39 1.94 0.99
CA TYR A 50 -10.59 2.58 2.03
C TYR A 50 -11.18 3.94 2.38
N SER A 51 -12.16 3.93 3.29
CA SER A 51 -12.94 5.10 3.67
C SER A 51 -13.12 5.21 5.19
N SER A 52 -13.55 6.38 5.65
CA SER A 52 -13.89 6.60 7.06
C SER A 52 -15.03 5.70 7.53
N THR A 53 -15.99 5.41 6.66
CA THR A 53 -17.12 4.52 6.95
C THR A 53 -16.67 3.10 7.25
N ASN A 54 -15.63 2.63 6.56
CA ASN A 54 -15.04 1.30 6.75
C ASN A 54 -13.86 1.28 7.72
N ALA A 55 -13.73 2.28 8.60
CA ALA A 55 -12.65 2.43 9.58
C ALA A 55 -11.23 2.25 8.99
N SER A 56 -11.06 2.58 7.72
CA SER A 56 -9.84 2.32 6.94
C SER A 56 -9.46 3.51 6.09
N LEU A 57 -9.70 4.71 6.63
CA LEU A 57 -9.27 5.97 6.03
C LEU A 57 -7.73 6.02 6.01
N PRO A 58 -7.09 6.20 4.85
CA PRO A 58 -5.64 6.25 4.78
C PRO A 58 -5.06 7.41 5.61
N ILE A 59 -3.96 7.14 6.31
CA ILE A 59 -3.33 8.07 7.25
C ILE A 59 -2.13 8.77 6.61
N GLU A 60 -1.32 8.00 5.88
CA GLU A 60 -0.05 8.48 5.36
C GLU A 60 0.24 7.85 3.99
N LEU A 61 0.68 8.68 3.04
CA LEU A 61 1.13 8.26 1.72
C LEU A 61 2.60 8.60 1.56
N ARG A 62 3.41 7.63 1.14
CA ARG A 62 4.84 7.79 0.89
C ARG A 62 5.17 7.36 -0.52
N ILE A 63 5.92 8.18 -1.24
CA ILE A 63 6.26 7.96 -2.65
C ILE A 63 7.78 8.03 -2.80
N LYS A 64 8.35 7.11 -3.56
CA LYS A 64 9.74 7.12 -4.02
C LYS A 64 9.76 7.30 -5.55
N PRO A 65 9.78 8.54 -6.06
CA PRO A 65 9.59 8.81 -7.49
C PRO A 65 10.63 8.12 -8.38
N LYS A 66 11.89 8.06 -7.94
CA LYS A 66 12.97 7.44 -8.73
C LYS A 66 12.85 5.91 -8.84
N ALA A 67 12.22 5.28 -7.86
CA ALA A 67 12.07 3.84 -7.81
C ALA A 67 10.68 3.39 -8.28
N GLY A 68 9.77 4.34 -8.52
CA GLY A 68 8.39 4.08 -8.84
C GLY A 68 7.63 3.31 -7.77
N LEU A 69 7.97 3.53 -6.49
CA LEU A 69 7.36 2.81 -5.37
C LEU A 69 6.44 3.73 -4.58
N VAL A 70 5.27 3.21 -4.22
CA VAL A 70 4.28 3.90 -3.38
C VAL A 70 3.89 3.02 -2.20
N GLU A 71 3.79 3.63 -1.03
CA GLU A 71 3.28 3.01 0.19
C GLU A 71 2.13 3.83 0.77
N LEU A 72 1.04 3.17 1.14
CA LEU A 72 -0.11 3.78 1.80
C LEU A 72 -0.34 3.10 3.16
N ASP A 73 -0.26 3.87 4.25
CA ASP A 73 -0.59 3.39 5.59
C ASP A 73 -2.10 3.55 5.84
N VAL A 74 -2.74 2.45 6.24
CA VAL A 74 -4.17 2.35 6.51
C VAL A 74 -4.38 1.78 7.92
N PRO A 75 -5.30 2.33 8.72
CA PRO A 75 -5.62 1.78 10.03
C PRO A 75 -6.34 0.43 9.92
N LEU A 76 -6.12 -0.41 10.92
CA LEU A 76 -6.86 -1.64 11.15
C LEU A 76 -7.74 -1.44 12.38
N ASP A 77 -8.98 -1.91 12.33
CA ASP A 77 -9.83 -1.95 13.52
C ASP A 77 -9.39 -3.11 14.43
N PRO A 78 -8.88 -2.83 15.65
CA PRO A 78 -8.43 -3.87 16.57
C PRO A 78 -9.60 -4.53 17.33
N TRP A 79 -10.83 -4.04 17.19
CA TRP A 79 -12.00 -4.51 17.93
C TRP A 79 -12.86 -5.50 17.15
N THR A 80 -12.93 -5.34 15.82
CA THR A 80 -13.76 -6.17 14.95
C THR A 80 -12.89 -7.04 14.04
N ASN A 81 -13.18 -8.34 13.95
CA ASN A 81 -12.49 -9.30 13.06
C ASN A 81 -10.95 -9.30 13.21
N TYR A 82 -10.45 -9.07 14.43
CA TYR A 82 -9.03 -8.91 14.72
C TYR A 82 -8.54 -9.95 15.74
N ASP A 83 -7.46 -10.65 15.40
CA ASP A 83 -6.78 -11.59 16.30
C ASP A 83 -5.83 -10.82 17.22
N ARG A 84 -6.29 -10.58 18.45
CA ARG A 84 -5.55 -9.79 19.46
C ARG A 84 -4.17 -10.38 19.75
N THR A 85 -4.07 -11.70 19.83
CA THR A 85 -2.81 -12.40 20.13
C THR A 85 -1.77 -12.13 19.06
N LYS A 86 -2.14 -12.28 17.77
CA LYS A 86 -1.24 -11.96 16.66
C LYS A 86 -0.95 -10.47 16.57
N GLY A 87 -1.93 -9.64 16.86
CA GLY A 87 -1.80 -8.19 16.90
C GLY A 87 -0.72 -7.71 17.87
N VAL A 88 -0.73 -8.26 19.08
CA VAL A 88 0.30 -8.01 20.10
C VAL A 88 1.65 -8.56 19.65
N GLN A 89 1.68 -9.80 19.15
CA GLN A 89 2.92 -10.45 18.71
C GLN A 89 3.65 -9.64 17.62
N TRP A 90 2.92 -9.21 16.59
CA TRP A 90 3.49 -8.42 15.50
C TRP A 90 3.74 -6.97 15.86
N GLY A 91 2.92 -6.37 16.73
CA GLY A 91 3.16 -5.03 17.25
C GLY A 91 4.47 -4.95 18.03
N GLU A 92 4.70 -5.90 18.94
CA GLU A 92 5.96 -6.03 19.68
C GLU A 92 7.16 -6.30 18.76
N ALA A 93 7.01 -7.20 17.80
CA ALA A 93 8.07 -7.49 16.81
C ALA A 93 8.42 -6.23 15.99
N MET A 94 7.41 -5.48 15.53
CA MET A 94 7.62 -4.26 14.76
C MET A 94 8.30 -3.18 15.61
N ARG A 95 7.86 -2.98 16.85
CA ARG A 95 8.48 -2.05 17.80
C ARG A 95 9.94 -2.38 18.07
N LYS A 96 10.25 -3.64 18.37
CA LYS A 96 11.64 -4.13 18.55
C LYS A 96 12.47 -3.91 17.29
N SER A 97 11.90 -4.17 16.10
CA SER A 97 12.59 -3.95 14.82
C SER A 97 12.92 -2.46 14.57
N ASN A 98 12.01 -1.56 14.92
CA ASN A 98 12.21 -0.12 14.78
C ASN A 98 13.26 0.40 15.77
N ALA A 99 13.23 -0.09 17.02
CA ALA A 99 14.24 0.23 18.02
C ALA A 99 15.64 -0.25 17.60
N ALA A 100 15.75 -1.44 17.01
CA ALA A 100 17.01 -1.99 16.48
C ALA A 100 17.55 -1.21 15.27
N LYS A 101 16.67 -0.66 14.41
CA LYS A 101 17.10 0.20 13.28
C LYS A 101 17.58 1.57 13.73
N SER A 102 17.00 2.11 14.80
CA SER A 102 17.43 3.39 15.39
C SER A 102 18.85 3.32 15.97
N ASN A 103 19.25 2.16 16.51
CA ASN A 103 20.56 2.00 17.18
C ASN A 103 21.70 1.56 16.25
N THR A 104 21.40 1.02 15.07
CA THR A 104 22.38 0.63 14.06
C THR A 104 22.57 1.79 13.10
N GLY A 105 23.51 2.69 13.41
CA GLY A 105 23.85 3.90 12.64
C GLY A 105 24.36 3.65 11.22
N THR A 106 23.57 2.96 10.39
CA THR A 106 23.86 2.72 8.99
C THR A 106 23.78 4.06 8.27
N ALA A 107 24.96 4.56 7.90
CA ALA A 107 25.18 5.81 7.20
C ALA A 107 24.47 5.81 5.84
N GLY A 108 23.27 6.37 5.83
CA GLY A 108 22.41 6.54 4.66
C GLY A 108 21.14 7.26 5.10
N GLY A 109 21.30 8.52 5.52
CA GLY A 109 20.22 9.34 6.07
C GLY A 109 19.06 9.52 5.07
N GLN A 110 18.05 8.66 5.22
CA GLN A 110 16.65 8.87 4.86
C GLN A 110 15.84 7.99 5.82
N GLY A 111 15.42 8.60 6.93
CA GLY A 111 14.75 7.94 8.03
C GLY A 111 13.40 7.34 7.63
N GLY A 112 13.19 6.11 8.12
CA GLY A 112 11.89 5.66 8.63
C GLY A 112 10.74 5.52 7.65
N SER A 113 10.74 4.48 6.82
CA SER A 113 9.49 3.75 6.50
C SER A 113 9.83 2.55 5.65
N HIS A 114 9.67 1.35 6.20
CA HIS A 114 9.90 0.12 5.47
C HIS A 114 9.07 -0.93 6.21
N GLY A 115 7.86 -1.20 5.70
CA GLY A 115 6.87 -2.11 6.30
C GLY A 115 7.43 -3.48 6.73
N LEU A 116 6.63 -4.24 7.50
CA LEU A 116 6.96 -5.52 8.17
C LEU A 116 8.43 -5.95 8.04
N ALA A 117 9.25 -5.50 9.00
CA ALA A 117 10.67 -5.83 9.16
C ALA A 117 11.65 -5.45 8.02
N GLY A 118 11.22 -5.28 6.76
CA GLY A 118 12.10 -4.97 5.63
C GLY A 118 11.29 -4.37 4.48
N GLY A 119 11.41 -3.06 4.28
CA GLY A 119 10.71 -2.37 3.21
C GLY A 119 11.46 -2.46 1.91
N PHE A 120 10.70 -2.45 0.82
CA PHE A 120 11.08 -2.53 -0.59
C PHE A 120 12.12 -3.59 -1.00
N GLY A 121 12.59 -4.46 -0.09
CA GLY A 121 13.40 -5.62 -0.37
C GLY A 121 12.56 -6.88 -0.31
N ILE A 122 12.37 -7.53 -1.45
CA ILE A 122 11.96 -8.93 -1.53
C ILE A 122 13.10 -9.74 -0.91
N GLY A 123 13.07 -9.94 0.41
CA GLY A 123 14.16 -10.58 1.14
C GLY A 123 14.27 -10.06 2.55
N GLY A 124 13.38 -10.52 3.44
CA GLY A 124 13.53 -10.31 4.87
C GLY A 124 14.87 -10.86 5.32
N VAL A 125 15.67 -10.03 5.99
CA VAL A 125 16.86 -10.49 6.71
C VAL A 125 16.37 -11.49 7.76
N ALA A 126 16.74 -12.76 7.58
CA ALA A 126 16.43 -13.81 8.52
C ALA A 126 16.90 -13.39 9.92
N PRO A 127 16.09 -13.57 10.99
CA PRO A 127 16.57 -13.35 12.34
C PRO A 127 17.76 -14.28 12.57
N GLY A 128 18.92 -13.69 12.84
CA GLY A 128 20.13 -14.44 13.15
C GLY A 128 19.91 -15.37 14.34
N PRO A 129 20.45 -16.60 14.33
CA PRO A 129 20.23 -17.56 15.41
C PRO A 129 21.11 -17.18 16.60
N GLY A 130 20.51 -16.79 17.73
CA GLY A 130 21.26 -16.63 18.97
C GLY A 130 20.47 -15.98 20.10
N ARG A 131 20.32 -16.71 21.21
CA ARG A 131 19.55 -16.44 22.46
C ARG A 131 18.07 -16.82 22.30
N GLY A 132 17.62 -18.01 22.70
CA GLY A 132 17.88 -18.70 23.96
C GLY A 132 16.55 -18.71 24.73
N ARG A 133 15.99 -19.89 24.96
CA ARG A 133 14.65 -20.21 25.50
C ARG A 133 14.07 -19.25 26.57
N GLN A 134 14.89 -18.61 27.41
CA GLN A 134 14.46 -17.56 28.37
C GLN A 134 13.88 -16.30 27.72
N VAL A 135 14.39 -15.85 26.57
CA VAL A 135 13.87 -14.67 25.85
C VAL A 135 12.46 -14.92 25.33
N GLN A 136 12.12 -16.19 25.08
CA GLN A 136 10.81 -16.60 24.60
C GLN A 136 9.78 -16.60 25.72
N GLU A 137 10.12 -17.12 26.91
CA GLU A 137 9.25 -17.10 28.09
C GLU A 137 8.93 -15.66 28.57
N ASP A 138 9.94 -14.79 28.63
CA ASP A 138 9.76 -13.38 29.00
C ASP A 138 8.91 -12.62 27.97
N SER A 139 9.10 -12.91 26.68
CA SER A 139 8.25 -12.34 25.62
C SER A 139 6.80 -12.81 25.71
N LEU A 140 6.54 -14.03 26.19
CA LEU A 140 5.17 -14.54 26.36
C LEU A 140 4.47 -13.88 27.56
N ALA A 141 5.18 -13.70 28.68
CA ALA A 141 4.65 -12.99 29.85
C ALA A 141 4.25 -11.55 29.50
N VAL A 142 5.13 -10.84 28.78
CA VAL A 142 4.86 -9.48 28.30
C VAL A 142 3.69 -9.44 27.32
N GLN A 143 3.56 -10.43 26.43
CA GLN A 143 2.40 -10.53 25.54
C GLN A 143 1.09 -10.71 26.32
N GLN A 144 1.11 -11.55 27.36
CA GLN A 144 -0.07 -11.80 28.20
C GLN A 144 -0.51 -10.54 28.95
N GLU A 145 0.44 -9.78 29.51
CA GLU A 145 0.16 -8.49 30.16
C GLU A 145 -0.54 -7.51 29.22
N ILE A 146 -0.08 -7.40 27.96
CA ILE A 146 -0.72 -6.53 26.96
C ILE A 146 -2.10 -7.05 26.58
N LEU A 147 -2.32 -8.37 26.55
CA LEU A 147 -3.64 -8.92 26.27
C LEU A 147 -4.64 -8.62 27.38
N ASP A 148 -4.17 -8.61 28.64
CA ASP A 148 -4.98 -8.27 29.80
C ASP A 148 -5.38 -6.77 29.80
N ASP A 149 -4.47 -5.87 29.42
CA ASP A 149 -4.77 -4.44 29.13
C ASP A 149 -4.60 -4.09 27.64
N PHE A 150 -5.46 -4.69 26.81
CA PHE A 150 -5.39 -4.51 25.35
C PHE A 150 -5.60 -3.05 24.92
N SER A 151 -6.47 -2.32 25.60
CA SER A 151 -6.71 -0.89 25.37
C SER A 151 -5.48 -0.03 25.62
N GLY A 152 -4.75 -0.30 26.71
CA GLY A 152 -3.47 0.35 26.99
C GLY A 152 -2.43 -0.01 25.95
N GLY A 153 -2.39 -1.29 25.53
CA GLY A 153 -1.53 -1.77 24.46
C GLY A 153 -1.71 -1.04 23.13
N ILE A 154 -2.96 -0.74 22.74
CA ILE A 154 -3.27 0.05 21.54
C ILE A 154 -2.73 1.48 21.68
N THR A 155 -3.04 2.13 22.80
CA THR A 155 -2.64 3.53 23.07
C THR A 155 -1.12 3.69 23.09
N GLN A 156 -0.42 2.68 23.62
CA GLN A 156 1.05 2.61 23.68
C GLN A 156 1.70 2.12 22.37
N GLN A 157 0.92 1.90 21.30
CA GLN A 157 1.40 1.37 20.02
C GLN A 157 2.18 0.05 20.15
N ARG A 158 1.78 -0.79 21.12
CA ARG A 158 2.32 -2.15 21.33
C ARG A 158 1.56 -3.20 20.54
N VAL A 159 0.37 -2.85 20.08
CA VAL A 159 -0.50 -3.67 19.22
C VAL A 159 -0.39 -3.17 17.78
N LEU A 160 -0.38 -4.08 16.81
CA LEU A 160 -0.35 -3.73 15.39
C LEU A 160 -1.70 -3.17 14.92
N THR A 161 -1.85 -1.86 14.88
CA THR A 161 -3.12 -1.19 14.48
C THR A 161 -3.08 -0.55 13.11
N LYS A 162 -2.03 -0.79 12.32
CA LYS A 162 -1.92 -0.28 10.95
C LYS A 162 -1.35 -1.31 9.99
N GLN A 163 -1.78 -1.21 8.74
CA GLN A 163 -1.28 -1.96 7.60
C GLN A 163 -0.66 -1.00 6.59
N THR A 164 0.50 -1.35 6.07
CA THR A 164 1.13 -0.63 4.96
C THR A 164 0.88 -1.38 3.66
N LEU A 165 0.29 -0.70 2.68
CA LEU A 165 0.01 -1.23 1.34
C LEU A 165 1.08 -0.72 0.38
N GLY A 166 1.88 -1.64 -0.16
CA GLY A 166 2.89 -1.31 -1.17
C GLY A 166 2.34 -1.44 -2.58
N GLY A 167 2.76 -0.54 -3.47
CA GLY A 167 2.50 -0.58 -4.90
C GLY A 167 3.72 -0.15 -5.69
N GLN A 168 3.75 -0.55 -6.96
CA GLN A 168 4.72 -0.06 -7.94
C GLN A 168 3.96 0.68 -9.03
N GLU A 169 4.50 1.80 -9.49
CA GLU A 169 4.01 2.44 -10.71
C GLU A 169 4.47 1.61 -11.92
N GLY A 170 3.61 1.46 -12.92
CA GLY A 170 4.04 0.91 -14.20
C GLY A 170 4.99 1.91 -14.84
N SER A 171 6.25 1.52 -15.08
CA SER A 171 7.21 2.37 -15.78
C SER A 171 6.70 2.61 -17.20
N THR A 172 6.09 3.76 -17.43
CA THR A 172 5.88 4.26 -18.79
C THR A 172 7.19 4.90 -19.21
N THR A 173 8.04 4.11 -19.86
CA THR A 173 9.15 4.64 -20.65
C THR A 173 8.51 5.49 -21.74
N SER A 174 8.33 6.78 -21.49
CA SER A 174 8.05 7.75 -22.53
C SER A 174 9.36 7.98 -23.27
N GLU A 175 9.57 7.21 -24.34
CA GLU A 175 10.60 7.59 -25.30
C GLU A 175 10.20 8.95 -25.90
N PRO A 176 11.10 9.95 -25.88
CA PRO A 176 10.83 11.19 -26.58
C PRO A 176 10.79 10.89 -28.09
N CYS A 177 9.63 11.07 -28.72
CA CYS A 177 9.56 11.17 -30.18
C CYS A 177 10.43 12.35 -30.62
N GLY A 178 11.56 12.05 -31.27
CA GLY A 178 12.40 13.02 -31.98
C GLY A 178 11.87 13.36 -33.36
#